data_AF-A0A3B8IP29-F1
#
_entry.id   AF-A0A3B8IP29-F1
#
_cell.length_a   1.000
_cell.length_b   1.000
_cell.length_c   1.000
_cell.angle_alpha   90.00
_cell.angle_beta   90.00
_cell.angle_gamma   90.00
#
_symmetry.space_group_name_H-M   'P 1'
#
loop_
_entity.id
_entity.type
_entity.pdbx_description
1 polymer ?
#
loop_
_entity_poly.entity_id
_entity_poly.type
_entity_poly.pdbx_seq_one_letter_code
_entity_poly.pdbx_strand_id
1 'polypeptide(L)'
;MKKLIVAMLLLSATWVQAQDQPSKWAVRGYLKAMTTFLPAPNLDTLLTDHLIHHRLNVRWFPTDELTVVGELRTRVFYGDFYRG
;
A
#
# COMPACT_ATOMS: atom_id res chain seq x y z
N MET A 1 43.77 11.10 -17.94
CA MET A 1 42.31 11.32 -17.82
C MET A 1 41.49 10.04 -18.02
N LYS A 2 41.64 9.30 -19.14
CA LYS A 2 40.90 8.05 -19.39
C LYS A 2 41.05 6.98 -18.28
N LYS A 3 42.27 6.79 -17.75
CA LYS A 3 42.54 5.83 -16.65
C LYS A 3 41.86 6.19 -15.32
N LEU A 4 41.69 7.50 -15.05
CA LEU A 4 40.98 7.99 -13.87
C LEU A 4 39.48 7.76 -13.96
N ILE A 5 38.90 7.94 -15.16
CA ILE A 5 37.49 7.67 -15.43
C ILE A 5 37.18 6.18 -15.27
N VAL A 6 38.08 5.31 -15.77
CA VAL A 6 37.94 3.85 -15.59
C VAL A 6 38.05 3.45 -14.12
N ALA A 7 39.00 4.02 -13.37
CA ALA A 7 39.13 3.75 -11.93
C ALA A 7 37.90 4.20 -11.13
N MET A 8 37.32 5.35 -11.49
CA MET A 8 36.11 5.88 -10.86
C MET A 8 34.86 5.04 -11.19
N LEU A 9 34.76 4.51 -12.41
CA LEU A 9 33.71 3.55 -12.78
C LEU A 9 33.84 2.24 -11.98
N LEU A 10 35.06 1.72 -11.82
CA LEU A 10 35.30 0.47 -11.09
C LEU A 10 35.01 0.60 -9.58
N LEU A 11 35.25 1.78 -8.98
CA LEU A 11 34.93 2.06 -7.58
C LEU A 11 33.42 2.17 -7.31
N SER A 12 32.61 2.50 -8.32
CA SER A 12 31.14 2.51 -8.18
C SER A 12 30.50 1.11 -8.21
N ALA A 13 31.23 0.10 -8.72
CA ALA A 13 30.71 -1.26 -8.85
C ALA A 13 30.78 -2.09 -7.55
N THR A 14 31.47 -1.61 -6.50
CA THR A 14 31.69 -2.38 -5.26
C THR A 14 30.57 -2.25 -4.23
N TRP A 15 29.46 -1.58 -4.56
CA TRP A 15 28.31 -1.40 -3.66
C TRP A 15 27.12 -2.31 -4.00
N VAL A 16 27.37 -3.45 -4.64
CA VAL A 16 26.36 -4.51 -4.75
C VAL A 16 26.35 -5.29 -3.43
N GLN A 17 25.62 -4.77 -2.44
CA GLN A 17 25.21 -5.53 -1.27
C GLN A 17 24.15 -6.53 -1.74
N ALA A 18 24.54 -7.79 -1.97
CA ALA A 18 23.58 -8.88 -2.10
C ALA A 18 22.89 -9.05 -0.74
N GLN A 19 21.65 -8.56 -0.62
CA GLN A 19 20.83 -8.74 0.57
C GLN A 19 20.21 -10.14 0.56
N ASP A 20 21.02 -11.16 0.85
CA ASP A 20 20.53 -12.54 1.04
C ASP A 20 19.78 -12.73 2.37
N GLN A 21 19.77 -11.72 3.24
CA GLN A 21 19.00 -11.77 4.48
C GLN A 21 17.52 -11.47 4.22
N PRO A 22 16.59 -12.31 4.70
CA PRO A 22 15.17 -12.08 4.54
C PRO A 22 14.78 -10.73 5.18
N SER A 23 13.96 -9.96 4.46
CA SER A 23 13.47 -8.68 4.97
C SER A 23 12.76 -8.87 6.30
N LYS A 24 13.22 -8.15 7.32
CA LYS A 24 12.56 -8.10 8.64
C LYS A 24 11.19 -7.43 8.58
N TRP A 25 10.82 -6.82 7.46
CA TRP A 25 9.54 -6.16 7.27
C TRP A 25 8.80 -6.71 6.07
N ALA A 26 7.49 -6.91 6.21
CA ALA A 26 6.59 -7.16 5.09
C ALA A 26 5.40 -6.20 5.18
N VAL A 27 5.37 -5.21 4.30
CA VAL A 27 4.26 -4.27 4.16
C VAL A 27 3.43 -4.68 2.96
N ARG A 28 2.14 -4.96 3.20
CA ARG A 28 1.18 -5.36 2.18
C ARG A 28 -0.11 -4.59 2.37
N GLY A 29 -0.85 -4.38 1.31
CA GLY A 29 -2.12 -3.68 1.42
C GLY A 29 -2.80 -3.52 0.09
N TYR A 30 -3.98 -2.91 0.13
CA TYR A 30 -4.67 -2.48 -1.07
C TYR A 30 -5.51 -1.25 -0.79
N LEU A 31 -5.73 -0.49 -1.86
CA LEU A 31 -6.74 0.54 -1.92
C LEU A 31 -7.80 0.08 -2.93
N LYS A 32 -9.07 0.12 -2.52
CA LYS A 32 -10.19 -0.20 -3.39
C LYS A 32 -11.20 0.94 -3.34
N ALA A 33 -11.63 1.38 -4.51
CA ALA A 33 -12.80 2.25 -4.64
C ALA A 33 -13.99 1.41 -5.10
N MET A 34 -15.16 1.69 -4.55
CA MET A 34 -16.42 1.07 -4.92
C MET A 34 -17.48 2.14 -5.03
N THR A 35 -18.25 2.10 -6.11
CA THR A 35 -19.42 2.94 -6.30
C THR A 35 -20.66 2.06 -6.21
N THR A 36 -21.67 2.53 -5.50
CA THR A 36 -22.97 1.86 -5.34
C THR A 36 -24.04 2.74 -5.95
N PHE A 37 -24.91 2.13 -6.75
CA PHE A 37 -26.08 2.77 -7.34
C PHE A 37 -27.33 2.08 -6.77
N LEU A 38 -28.25 2.85 -6.21
CA LEU A 38 -29.48 2.33 -5.62
C LEU A 38 -30.67 3.18 -6.08
N PRO A 39 -31.71 2.59 -6.70
CA PRO A 39 -32.94 3.33 -6.96
C PRO A 39 -33.58 3.75 -5.64
N ALA A 40 -34.00 5.01 -5.53
CA ALA A 40 -34.80 5.48 -4.41
C ALA A 40 -36.15 4.72 -4.36
N PRO A 41 -36.83 4.67 -3.20
CA PRO A 41 -38.08 3.92 -3.06
C PRO A 41 -39.21 4.34 -4.04
N ASN A 42 -39.21 5.61 -4.46
CA ASN A 42 -40.13 6.14 -5.46
C ASN A 42 -39.70 5.88 -6.91
N LEU A 43 -38.52 5.27 -7.13
CA LEU A 43 -37.91 4.98 -8.44
C LEU A 43 -37.59 6.20 -9.32
N ASP A 44 -37.86 7.42 -8.85
CA ASP A 44 -37.62 8.65 -9.61
C ASP A 44 -36.16 9.15 -9.50
N THR A 45 -35.43 8.68 -8.49
CA THR A 45 -34.05 9.12 -8.20
C THR A 45 -33.12 7.92 -8.10
N LEU A 46 -31.92 8.04 -8.67
CA LEU A 46 -30.84 7.07 -8.47
C LEU A 46 -29.86 7.63 -7.43
N LEU A 47 -29.84 7.02 -6.25
CA LEU A 47 -28.89 7.36 -5.19
C LEU A 47 -27.52 6.77 -5.53
N THR A 48 -26.48 7.58 -5.38
CA THR A 48 -25.10 7.19 -5.66
C THR A 48 -24.23 7.40 -4.44
N ASP A 49 -23.50 6.35 -4.06
CA ASP A 49 -22.54 6.39 -2.97
C ASP A 49 -21.19 5.83 -3.36
N HIS A 50 -20.15 6.34 -2.70
CA HIS A 50 -18.78 5.96 -2.91
C HIS A 50 -18.14 5.49 -1.60
N LEU A 51 -17.43 4.37 -1.68
CA LEU A 51 -16.63 3.82 -0.61
C LEU A 51 -15.18 3.72 -1.07
N ILE A 52 -14.28 4.38 -0.34
CA ILE A 52 -12.84 4.14 -0.43
C ILE A 52 -12.44 3.25 0.75
N HIS A 53 -11.90 2.07 0.43
CA HIS A 53 -11.41 1.10 1.40
C HIS A 53 -9.90 0.97 1.29
N HIS A 54 -9.19 1.40 2.34
CA HIS A 54 -7.77 1.23 2.50
C HIS A 54 -7.49 0.15 3.53
N ARG A 55 -6.68 -0.85 3.16
CA ARG A 55 -6.20 -1.88 4.07
C ARG A 55 -4.69 -1.93 4.01
N LEU A 56 -4.05 -1.70 5.16
CA LEU A 56 -2.62 -1.81 5.35
C LEU A 56 -2.35 -2.95 6.35
N ASN A 57 -1.46 -3.85 5.99
CA ASN A 57 -0.99 -4.95 6.83
C ASN A 57 0.53 -4.85 6.89
N VAL A 58 1.05 -4.66 8.09
CA VAL A 58 2.49 -4.59 8.36
C VAL A 58 2.84 -5.80 9.20
N ARG A 59 3.86 -6.54 8.76
CA ARG A 59 4.49 -7.58 9.56
C ARG A 59 5.93 -7.20 9.82
N TRP A 60 6.37 -7.41 11.05
CA TRP A 60 7.73 -7.21 11.48
C TRP A 60 8.25 -8.50 12.13
N PHE A 61 9.44 -8.90 11.72
CA PHE A 61 10.15 -10.10 12.16
C PHE A 61 11.41 -9.66 12.93
N PRO A 62 11.29 -9.24 14.20
CA PRO A 62 12.44 -8.85 15.02
C PRO A 62 13.43 -9.99 15.23
N THR A 63 12.93 -11.22 15.41
CA THR A 63 13.69 -12.49 15.47
C THR A 63 12.97 -13.56 14.64
N ASP A 64 13.56 -14.75 14.51
CA ASP A 64 12.97 -15.85 13.74
C ASP A 64 11.76 -16.49 14.45
N GLU A 65 11.63 -16.29 15.76
CA GLU A 65 10.57 -16.84 16.62
C GLU A 65 9.46 -15.83 16.94
N LEU A 66 9.73 -14.53 16.75
CA LEU A 66 8.79 -13.46 17.09
C LEU A 66 8.32 -12.72 15.83
N THR A 67 7.00 -12.70 15.62
CA THR A 67 6.36 -11.90 14.57
C THR A 67 5.38 -10.91 15.19
N VAL A 68 5.55 -9.63 14.87
CA VAL A 68 4.62 -8.57 15.22
C VAL A 68 3.77 -8.24 13.99
N VAL A 69 2.44 -8.24 14.15
CA VAL A 69 1.50 -7.96 13.07
C VAL A 69 0.64 -6.76 13.44
N GLY A 70 0.68 -5.73 12.59
CA GLY A 70 -0.20 -4.57 12.67
C GLY A 70 -1.11 -4.51 11.45
N GLU A 71 -2.42 -4.39 11.68
CA GLU A 71 -3.40 -4.22 10.61
C GLU A 71 -4.20 -2.93 10.83
N LEU A 72 -4.27 -2.10 9.79
CA LEU A 72 -5.08 -0.90 9.78
C LEU A 72 -6.10 -0.98 8.64
N ARG A 73 -7.37 -0.76 8.99
CA ARG A 73 -8.47 -0.68 8.03
C ARG A 73 -9.15 0.68 8.16
N THR A 74 -9.11 1.44 7.08
CA THR A 74 -9.81 2.72 6.98
C THR A 74 -10.86 2.62 5.88
N ARG A 75 -12.08 3.08 6.18
CA ARG A 75 -13.18 3.16 5.22
C ARG A 75 -13.71 4.58 5.25
N VAL A 76 -13.72 5.21 4.09
CA VAL A 76 -14.29 6.55 3.90
C VAL A 76 -15.48 6.40 3.00
N PHE A 77 -16.62 6.91 3.45
CA PHE A 77 -17.86 6.91 2.69
C PHE A 77 -18.27 8.34 2.39
N TYR A 78 -18.77 8.56 1.19
CA TYR A 78 -19.31 9.86 0.77
C TYR A 78 -20.31 9.63 -0.36
N GLY A 79 -21.36 10.45 -0.39
CA GLY A 79 -22.44 10.29 -1.35
C GLY A 79 -23.79 10.63 -0.73
N ASP A 80 -24.84 10.17 -1.41
CA ASP A 80 -26.22 10.53 -1.10
C ASP A 80 -26.70 9.93 0.23
N PHE A 81 -26.17 8.78 0.66
CA PHE A 81 -26.52 8.14 1.94
C PHE A 81 -26.00 8.88 3.18
N TYR A 82 -25.09 9.84 3.00
CA TYR A 82 -24.48 10.61 4.09
C TYR A 82 -24.82 12.11 4.03
N ARG A 83 -25.62 12.53 3.04
CA ARG A 83 -26.24 13.86 3.00
C ARG A 83 -27.57 13.77 3.76
N GLY A 84 -27.55 14.21 5.02
CA GLY A 84 -28.75 14.35 5.85
C GLY A 84 -29.68 15.45 5.36
#